data_AF-A0A2M7QF02-F1
#
_entry.id   AF-A0A2M7QF02-F1
#
_cell.length_a   1.000
_cell.length_b   1.000
_cell.length_c   1.000
_cell.angle_alpha   90.00
_cell.angle_beta   90.00
_cell.angle_gamma   90.00
#
_symmetry.space_group_name_H-M   'P 1'
#
loop_
_entity.id
_entity.type
_entity.pdbx_description
1 polymer ?
#
loop_
_entity_poly.entity_id
_entity_poly.type
_entity_poly.pdbx_seq_one_letter_code
_entity_poly.pdbx_strand_id
1 'polypeptide(L)' 'HKNDKENKQILENFKKNGFEIRHYPDWGFHLNIYDSKKAIITVNNPQDTKERVSMEIFSLGLSKALRDYFYSVWEKATPV' A
#
# COMPACT_ATOMS: atom_id res chain seq x y z
N HIS A 1 7.44 0.35 -15.18
CA HIS A 1 7.63 -0.84 -14.31
C HIS A 1 8.09 -2.13 -15.01
N LYS A 2 8.59 -2.11 -16.27
CA LYS A 2 9.03 -3.35 -16.96
C LYS A 2 10.50 -3.75 -16.70
N ASN A 3 11.30 -2.87 -16.08
CA ASN A 3 12.75 -3.05 -15.92
C ASN A 3 13.26 -2.86 -14.47
N ASP A 4 12.37 -2.92 -13.49
CA ASP A 4 12.77 -2.70 -12.09
C ASP A 4 13.16 -4.03 -11.44
N LYS A 5 14.40 -4.45 -11.70
CA LYS A 5 14.97 -5.70 -11.18
C LYS A 5 14.99 -5.71 -9.64
N GLU A 6 15.15 -4.56 -9.02
CA GLU A 6 15.20 -4.39 -7.57
C GLU A 6 13.83 -4.65 -6.95
N ASN A 7 12.78 -4.00 -7.46
CA ASN A 7 11.42 -4.24 -7.01
C ASN A 7 10.99 -5.70 -7.21
N LYS A 8 11.39 -6.33 -8.34
CA LYS A 8 11.13 -7.76 -8.54
C LYS A 8 11.80 -8.62 -7.46
N GLN A 9 13.07 -8.35 -7.14
CA GLN A 9 13.81 -9.12 -6.13
C GLN A 9 13.19 -8.97 -4.74
N ILE A 10 12.72 -7.76 -4.39
CA ILE A 10 12.02 -7.50 -3.13
C ILE A 10 10.74 -8.35 -3.05
N LEU A 11 9.91 -8.33 -4.09
CA LEU A 11 8.66 -9.11 -4.12
C LEU A 11 8.92 -10.62 -4.00
N GLU A 12 9.93 -11.15 -4.71
CA GLU A 12 10.31 -12.56 -4.61
C GLU A 12 10.78 -12.93 -3.19
N ASN A 13 11.52 -12.05 -2.52
CA ASN A 13 11.93 -12.27 -1.13
C ASN A 13 10.74 -12.26 -0.18
N PHE A 14 9.77 -11.36 -0.35
CA PHE A 14 8.54 -11.37 0.45
C PHE A 14 7.74 -12.66 0.25
N LYS A 15 7.57 -13.13 -0.99
CA LYS A 15 6.92 -14.43 -1.25
C LYS A 15 7.63 -15.58 -0.54
N LYS A 16 8.96 -15.64 -0.62
CA LYS A 16 9.77 -16.67 0.07
C LYS A 16 9.58 -16.66 1.59
N ASN A 17 9.28 -15.51 2.18
CA ASN A 17 9.01 -15.36 3.60
C ASN A 17 7.53 -15.57 3.97
N GLY A 18 6.69 -16.03 3.04
CA GLY A 18 5.28 -16.35 3.30
C GLY A 18 4.33 -15.15 3.28
N PHE A 19 4.76 -14.01 2.76
CA PHE A 19 3.85 -12.87 2.57
C PHE A 19 2.94 -13.11 1.37
N GLU A 20 1.64 -12.84 1.54
CA GLU A 20 0.69 -12.78 0.44
C GLU A 20 0.87 -11.43 -0.29
N ILE A 21 1.01 -11.49 -1.61
CA ILE A 21 1.23 -10.31 -2.45
C ILE A 21 0.21 -10.31 -3.57
N ARG A 22 -0.47 -9.17 -3.74
CA ARG A 22 -1.40 -8.94 -4.84
C ARG A 22 -1.10 -7.61 -5.53
N HIS A 23 -1.46 -7.52 -6.80
CA HIS A 23 -1.32 -6.33 -7.63
C HIS A 23 -2.69 -5.75 -7.94
N TYR A 24 -2.85 -4.45 -7.69
CA TYR A 24 -4.02 -3.67 -8.05
C TYR A 24 -3.58 -2.42 -8.82
N PRO A 25 -4.20 -2.09 -9.97
CA PRO A 25 -3.76 -1.00 -10.84
C PRO A 25 -4.27 0.37 -10.33
N ASP A 26 -3.84 0.77 -9.13
CA ASP A 26 -4.10 2.09 -8.55
C ASP A 26 -2.78 2.81 -8.25
N TRP A 27 -2.82 4.14 -8.20
CA TRP A 27 -1.61 4.96 -8.08
C TRP A 27 -1.88 6.27 -7.34
N GLY A 28 -0.81 6.92 -6.89
CA GLY A 28 -0.87 8.26 -6.30
C GLY A 28 -0.85 8.31 -4.78
N PHE A 29 -1.03 7.17 -4.10
CA PHE A 29 -0.88 7.10 -2.64
C PHE A 29 -0.34 5.74 -2.16
N HIS A 30 0.23 5.73 -0.96
CA HIS A 30 0.63 4.53 -0.23
C HIS A 30 -0.18 4.49 1.08
N LEU A 31 -0.74 3.32 1.41
CA LEU A 31 -1.50 3.10 2.64
C LEU A 31 -0.88 1.96 3.44
N ASN A 32 -0.58 2.23 4.71
CA ASN A 32 -0.10 1.23 5.67
C ASN A 32 -1.07 1.19 6.86
N ILE A 33 -1.41 -0.01 7.32
CA ILE A 33 -2.30 -0.22 8.47
C ILE A 33 -1.59 -1.13 9.47
N TYR A 34 -1.53 -0.70 10.73
CA TYR A 34 -0.88 -1.43 11.83
C TYR A 34 -1.92 -1.81 12.88
N ASP A 35 -2.04 -3.11 13.15
CA ASP A 35 -2.91 -3.70 14.18
C ASP A 35 -4.38 -3.21 14.16
N SER A 36 -4.88 -2.77 13.01
CA SER A 36 -6.17 -2.07 12.86
C SER A 36 -6.35 -0.81 13.74
N LYS A 37 -5.27 -0.25 14.32
CA LYS A 37 -5.30 0.87 15.27
C LYS A 37 -4.62 2.13 14.75
N LYS A 38 -3.61 1.97 13.90
CA LYS A 38 -2.86 3.07 13.28
C LYS A 38 -2.90 2.90 11.77
N ALA A 39 -3.06 4.00 11.06
CA ALA A 39 -2.85 4.03 9.62
C ALA A 39 -1.85 5.13 9.26
N ILE A 40 -1.10 4.92 8.18
CA ILE A 40 -0.26 5.94 7.56
C ILE A 40 -0.68 6.03 6.10
N ILE A 41 -1.12 7.21 5.69
CA ILE A 41 -1.40 7.53 4.29
C ILE A 41 -0.36 8.52 3.79
N THR A 42 0.31 8.17 2.69
CA THR A 42 1.26 9.03 2.00
C THR A 42 0.71 9.30 0.62
N VAL A 43 0.54 10.57 0.25
CA VAL A 43 0.09 10.99 -1.09
C VAL A 43 1.23 11.66 -1.83
N ASN A 44 1.34 11.38 -3.12
CA ASN A 44 2.30 12.03 -4.01
C ASN A 44 1.61 13.19 -4.72
N ASN A 45 2.31 14.31 -4.91
CA ASN A 45 1.86 15.34 -5.83
C ASN A 45 1.94 14.79 -7.28
N PRO A 46 0.85 14.73 -8.06
CA PRO A 46 0.88 14.21 -9.42
C PRO A 46 1.79 15.01 -10.36
N GLN A 47 2.03 16.29 -10.06
CA GLN A 47 2.89 17.18 -10.84
C GLN A 47 4.35 17.16 -10.37
N ASP A 48 4.60 16.72 -9.13
CA ASP A 48 5.95 16.52 -8.58
C ASP A 48 5.98 15.28 -7.67
N THR A 49 6.31 14.12 -8.25
CA THR A 49 6.30 12.85 -7.52
C THR A 49 7.40 12.71 -6.46
N LYS A 50 8.33 13.67 -6.38
CA LYS A 50 9.32 13.75 -5.29
C LYS A 50 8.72 14.36 -4.03
N GLU A 51 7.71 15.20 -4.19
CA GLU A 51 6.99 15.78 -3.07
C GLU A 51 5.95 14.78 -2.54
N ARG A 52 6.07 14.47 -1.24
CA ARG A 52 5.18 13.55 -0.54
C ARG A 52 4.70 14.16 0.75
N VAL A 53 3.40 14.05 0.99
CA VAL A 53 2.80 14.39 2.28
C VAL A 53 2.33 13.11 2.94
N SER A 54 2.80 12.89 4.17
CA SER A 54 2.41 11.74 5.00
C SER A 54 1.56 12.20 6.17
N MET A 55 0.48 11.48 6.43
CA MET A 55 -0.38 11.67 7.59
C MET A 55 -0.41 10.39 8.42
N GLU A 56 -0.05 10.52 9.70
CA GLU A 56 -0.24 9.45 10.68
C GLU A 56 -1.59 9.59 11.35
N ILE A 57 -2.36 8.51 11.34
CA ILE A 57 -3.75 8.49 11.80
C ILE A 57 -3.84 7.49 12.96
N PHE A 58 -4.17 8.00 14.15
CA PHE A 58 -4.41 7.21 15.37
C PHE A 58 -5.90 7.11 15.74
N SER A 59 -6.78 7.70 14.92
CA SER A 59 -8.22 7.61 15.11
C SER A 59 -8.72 6.23 14.72
N LEU A 60 -9.28 5.48 15.68
CA LEU A 60 -9.82 4.14 15.45
C LEU A 60 -10.85 4.09 14.33
N GLY A 61 -11.74 5.08 14.25
CA GLY A 61 -12.76 5.16 13.21
C GLY A 61 -12.16 5.32 11.81
N LEU A 62 -11.16 6.20 11.67
CA LEU A 62 -10.48 6.42 10.40
C LEU A 62 -9.57 5.24 10.03
N SER A 63 -8.83 4.67 10.98
CA SER A 63 -8.03 3.47 10.74
C SER A 63 -8.89 2.29 10.31
N LYS A 64 -10.09 2.12 10.90
CA LYS A 64 -11.06 1.13 10.44
C LYS A 64 -11.51 1.40 9.01
N ALA A 65 -11.90 2.64 8.68
CA ALA A 65 -12.35 2.99 7.34
C ALA A 65 -11.27 2.72 6.27
N LEU A 66 -10.02 3.07 6.56
CA LEU A 66 -8.89 2.82 5.66
C LEU A 66 -8.60 1.32 5.49
N ARG A 67 -8.74 0.53 6.56
CA ARG A 67 -8.65 -0.93 6.48
C ARG A 67 -9.75 -1.53 5.64
N ASP A 68 -10.98 -1.09 5.82
CA ASP A 68 -12.11 -1.59 5.04
C ASP A 68 -11.93 -1.23 3.55
N TYR A 69 -11.40 -0.03 3.25
CA TYR A 69 -10.97 0.35 1.90
C TYR A 69 -9.89 -0.59 1.35
N PHE A 70 -8.83 -0.88 2.12
CA PHE A 70 -7.78 -1.82 1.71
C PHE A 70 -8.37 -3.18 1.31
N TYR A 71 -9.26 -3.77 2.13
CA TYR A 71 -9.89 -5.04 1.78
C TYR A 71 -10.78 -4.93 0.53
N SER A 72 -11.49 -3.82 0.34
CA SER A 72 -12.31 -3.60 -0.86
C SER A 72 -11.49 -3.61 -2.17
N VAL A 73 -10.20 -3.24 -2.07
CA VAL A 73 -9.22 -3.29 -3.16
C VAL A 73 -8.57 -4.67 -3.24
N TRP A 74 -8.20 -5.25 -2.11
CA TRP A 74 -7.55 -6.55 -1.99
C TRP A 74 -8.33 -7.69 -2.66
N GLU A 75 -9.65 -7.71 -2.46
CA GLU A 75 -10.54 -8.72 -3.06
C GLU A 75 -10.59 -8.63 -4.60
N LYS A 76 -10.25 -7.48 -5.17
CA LYS A 76 -10.22 -7.24 -6.63
C LYS A 76 -8.81 -7.37 -7.21
N ALA A 77 -7.79 -7.48 -6.36
CA ALA A 77 -6.40 -7.50 -6.76
C ALA A 77 -5.98 -8.89 -7.26
N THR A 78 -5.08 -8.93 -8.25
CA THR A 78 -4.59 -10.18 -8.84
C THR A 78 -3.39 -10.70 -8.03
N PRO A 79 -3.35 -11.98 -7.63
CA PRO A 79 -2.16 -12.58 -7.03
C PRO A 79 -0.92 -12.39 -7.92
N VAL A 80 0.20 -12.03 -7.31
CA VAL A 80 1.49 -11.83 -8.01
C VAL A 80 2.34 -13.06 -7.93
#